data_AF-A0A7V5UQD2-F1
#
_entry.id   AF-A0A7V5UQD2-F1
#
_cell.length_a   1.000
_cell.length_b   1.000
_cell.length_c   1.000
_cell.angle_alpha   90.00
_cell.angle_beta   90.00
_cell.angle_gamma   90.00
#
_symmetry.space_group_name_H-M   'P 1'
#
loop_
_entity.id
_entity.type
_entity.pdbx_description
1 polymer ?
#
loop_
_entity_poly.entity_id
_entity_poly.type
_entity_poly.pdbx_seq_one_letter_code
_entity_poly.pdbx_strand_id
1 'polypeptide(L)'
;SALQFDHVEAVKSFNIRQQAKAAVLSLLSIGFEVTDAPSGQITLVFSGGGAVRLDVECIEGRLRDLGPQWKTGSRPWHEETAGPAKGDD
;
A
#
# COMPACT_ATOMS: atom_id res chain seq x y z
N SER A 1 -7.35 -2.45 -6.69
CA SER A 1 -6.25 -2.76 -5.74
C SER A 1 -6.74 -3.20 -4.37
N ALA A 2 -5.90 -3.89 -3.61
CA ALA A 2 -6.07 -4.28 -2.21
C ALA A 2 -4.78 -4.07 -1.42
N LEU A 3 -4.90 -3.51 -0.22
CA LEU A 3 -3.82 -3.32 0.76
C LEU A 3 -4.05 -4.28 1.92
N GLN A 4 -3.06 -5.10 2.25
CA GLN A 4 -3.07 -6.08 3.34
C GLN A 4 -1.90 -5.81 4.28
N PHE A 5 -2.12 -5.99 5.57
CA PHE A 5 -1.08 -6.05 6.60
C PHE A 5 -1.14 -7.41 7.29
N ASP A 6 0.01 -8.00 7.57
CA ASP A 6 0.13 -9.25 8.33
C ASP A 6 0.71 -8.97 9.71
N HIS A 7 0.77 -10.03 10.54
CA HIS A 7 1.33 -9.95 11.89
C HIS A 7 0.66 -8.88 12.78
N VAL A 8 -0.64 -8.68 12.58
CA VAL A 8 -1.47 -7.74 13.33
C VAL A 8 -1.99 -8.42 14.59
N GLU A 9 -1.62 -7.88 15.75
CA GLU A 9 -2.04 -8.38 17.07
C GLU A 9 -3.36 -7.73 17.52
N ALA A 10 -3.58 -6.46 17.16
CA ALA A 10 -4.81 -5.76 17.51
C ALA A 10 -5.19 -4.69 16.47
N VAL A 11 -6.48 -4.44 16.35
CA VAL A 11 -7.05 -3.41 15.47
C VAL A 11 -7.95 -2.49 16.28
N LYS A 12 -7.75 -1.18 16.12
CA LYS A 12 -8.60 -0.14 16.72
C LYS A 12 -9.06 0.82 15.63
N SER A 13 -10.36 1.11 15.59
CA SER A 13 -10.93 2.10 14.68
C SER A 13 -11.38 3.34 15.44
N PHE A 14 -11.12 4.51 14.88
CA PHE A 14 -11.61 5.78 15.40
C PHE A 14 -12.44 6.49 14.32
N ASN A 15 -13.62 7.00 14.70
CA ASN A 15 -14.48 7.78 13.81
C ASN A 15 -14.80 7.11 12.46
N ILE A 16 -14.99 5.78 12.48
CA ILE A 16 -15.42 4.99 11.31
C ILE A 16 -16.77 4.33 11.62
N ARG A 17 -17.77 4.60 10.77
CA ARG A 17 -19.11 4.03 10.89
C ARG A 17 -19.14 2.59 10.34
N GLN A 18 -18.75 1.62 11.16
CA GLN A 18 -18.63 0.21 10.74
C GLN A 18 -19.95 -0.46 10.28
N GLN A 19 -21.10 0.11 10.65
CA GLN A 19 -22.43 -0.33 10.21
C GLN A 19 -22.77 0.15 8.79
N ALA A 20 -22.12 1.19 8.29
CA ALA A 20 -22.35 1.74 6.95
C ALA A 20 -21.52 0.99 5.89
N LYS A 21 -21.94 -0.24 5.54
CA LYS A 21 -21.17 -1.16 4.66
C LYS A 21 -20.86 -0.62 3.26
N ALA A 22 -21.65 0.32 2.76
CA ALA A 22 -21.45 0.98 1.47
C ALA A 22 -20.60 2.26 1.54
N ALA A 23 -20.18 2.69 2.74
CA ALA A 23 -19.39 3.89 2.89
C ALA A 23 -18.00 3.69 2.27
N VAL A 24 -17.58 4.65 1.44
CA VAL A 24 -16.23 4.68 0.87
C VAL A 24 -15.35 5.53 1.78
N LEU A 25 -14.22 4.98 2.19
CA LEU A 25 -13.17 5.71 2.90
C LEU A 25 -12.06 6.10 1.92
N SER A 26 -11.55 7.32 2.03
CA SER A 26 -10.39 7.76 1.23
C SER A 26 -9.16 7.79 2.13
N LEU A 27 -8.21 6.88 1.89
CA LEU A 27 -6.96 6.79 2.64
C LEU A 27 -6.04 7.95 2.27
N LEU A 28 -5.61 8.72 3.26
CA LEU A 28 -4.76 9.91 3.09
C LEU A 28 -3.30 9.64 3.48
N SER A 29 -3.07 8.86 4.54
CA SER A 29 -1.71 8.54 5.00
C SER A 29 -1.62 7.19 5.70
N ILE A 30 -0.41 6.64 5.67
CA ILE A 30 0.02 5.46 6.43
C ILE A 30 1.25 5.89 7.22
N GLY A 31 1.16 5.83 8.56
CA GLY A 31 2.27 6.11 9.46
C GLY A 31 2.65 4.87 10.25
N PHE A 32 3.92 4.79 10.66
CA PHE A 32 4.41 3.76 11.58
C PHE A 32 5.13 4.40 12.75
N GLU A 33 4.75 4.02 13.97
CA GLU A 33 5.42 4.42 15.21
C GLU A 33 5.98 3.16 15.88
N VAL A 34 7.31 3.12 16.08
CA VAL A 34 7.99 2.01 16.76
C VAL A 34 7.53 1.97 18.23
N THR A 35 7.29 0.76 18.74
CA THR A 35 7.12 0.51 20.17
C THR A 35 8.36 -0.19 20.72
N ASP A 36 8.39 -1.52 20.67
CA ASP A 36 9.53 -2.35 21.02
C ASP A 36 10.02 -3.06 19.76
N ALA A 37 11.11 -2.56 19.17
CA ALA A 37 11.55 -2.97 17.84
C ALA A 37 11.75 -4.50 17.76
N PRO A 38 11.19 -5.18 16.73
CA PRO A 38 10.65 -4.62 15.49
C PRO A 38 9.15 -4.24 15.52
N SER A 39 8.50 -4.37 16.68
CA SER A 39 7.08 -4.10 16.86
C SER A 39 6.76 -2.60 16.76
N GLY A 40 5.51 -2.31 16.42
CA GLY A 40 5.03 -0.95 16.42
C GLY A 40 3.57 -0.84 16.05
N GLN A 41 3.18 0.38 15.67
CA GLN A 41 1.81 0.75 15.42
C GLN A 41 1.70 1.36 14.03
N ILE A 42 0.93 0.73 13.16
CA ILE A 42 0.60 1.28 11.85
C ILE A 42 -0.71 2.07 11.98
N THR A 43 -0.70 3.35 11.61
CA THR A 43 -1.91 4.18 11.60
C THR A 43 -2.29 4.55 10.16
N LEU A 44 -3.50 4.16 9.77
CA LEU A 44 -4.16 4.50 8.51
C LEU A 44 -5.11 5.67 8.76
N VAL A 45 -4.85 6.84 8.17
CA VAL A 45 -5.71 8.02 8.32
C VAL A 45 -6.55 8.22 7.08
N PHE A 46 -7.85 8.43 7.27
CA PHE A 46 -8.83 8.62 6.20
C PHE A 46 -9.37 10.06 6.19
N SER A 47 -9.85 10.50 5.04
CA SER A 47 -10.60 11.75 4.93
C SER A 47 -11.83 11.73 5.84
N GLY A 48 -12.25 12.91 6.31
CA GLY A 48 -13.32 13.01 7.31
C GLY A 48 -12.89 12.64 8.74
N GLY A 49 -11.59 12.45 8.98
CA GLY A 49 -11.01 12.25 10.32
C GLY A 49 -11.20 10.84 10.88
N GLY A 50 -11.49 9.85 10.03
CA GLY A 50 -11.49 8.44 10.41
C GLY A 50 -10.05 7.90 10.49
N ALA A 51 -9.79 6.95 11.38
CA ALA A 51 -8.50 6.27 11.45
C ALA A 51 -8.64 4.80 11.82
N VAL A 52 -7.70 3.97 11.34
CA VAL A 52 -7.49 2.61 11.80
C VAL A 52 -6.06 2.49 12.29
N ARG A 53 -5.88 2.03 13.52
CA ARG A 53 -4.58 1.67 14.08
C ARG A 53 -4.46 0.16 14.16
N LEU A 54 -3.31 -0.35 13.73
CA LEU A 54 -2.90 -1.75 13.79
C LEU A 54 -1.72 -1.81 14.76
N ASP A 55 -1.83 -2.61 15.82
CA ASP A 55 -0.70 -3.00 16.65
C ASP A 55 -0.07 -4.24 15.97
N VAL A 56 1.22 -4.19 15.61
CA VAL A 56 1.89 -5.22 14.80
C VAL A 56 3.20 -5.67 15.44
N GLU A 57 3.52 -6.96 15.31
CA GLU A 57 4.79 -7.53 15.79
C GLU A 57 5.98 -7.11 14.91
N CYS A 58 5.72 -6.85 13.62
CA CYS A 58 6.67 -6.29 12.66
C CYS A 58 5.93 -5.62 11.50
N ILE A 59 6.64 -4.80 10.72
CA ILE A 59 6.06 -4.20 9.51
C ILE A 59 6.04 -5.23 8.38
N GLU A 60 4.85 -5.77 8.08
CA GLU A 60 4.62 -6.52 6.85
C GLU A 60 3.34 -6.03 6.16
N GLY A 61 3.48 -5.52 4.94
CA GLY A 61 2.36 -4.99 4.16
C GLY A 61 2.50 -5.30 2.67
N ARG A 62 1.37 -5.59 2.02
CA ARG A 62 1.29 -5.86 0.57
C ARG A 62 0.21 -5.02 -0.08
N LEU A 63 0.56 -4.37 -1.19
CA LEU A 63 -0.39 -3.68 -2.06
C LEU A 63 -0.43 -4.40 -3.41
N ARG A 64 -1.59 -4.93 -3.78
CA ARG A 64 -1.81 -5.64 -5.04
C ARG A 64 -2.88 -4.95 -5.87
N ASP A 65 -2.65 -4.76 -7.16
CA ASP A 65 -3.76 -4.44 -8.06
C ASP A 65 -4.59 -5.70 -8.34
N LEU A 66 -5.91 -5.59 -8.16
CA LEU A 66 -6.88 -6.68 -8.36
C LEU A 66 -7.65 -6.52 -9.68
N GLY A 67 -7.45 -5.41 -10.39
CA GLY A 67 -8.07 -5.18 -11.69
C GLY A 67 -7.44 -6.04 -12.80
N PRO A 68 -8.14 -6.19 -13.94
CA PRO A 68 -7.55 -6.77 -15.14
C PRO A 68 -6.40 -5.89 -15.64
N GLN A 69 -5.39 -6.52 -16.24
CA GLN A 69 -4.36 -5.79 -16.96
C GLN A 69 -4.98 -5.07 -18.16
N TRP A 70 -4.65 -3.79 -18.29
CA TRP A 70 -5.07 -2.97 -19.43
C TRP A 70 -3.90 -2.81 -20.41
N LYS A 71 -4.20 -2.86 -21.72
CA LYS A 71 -3.21 -2.56 -22.76
C LYS A 71 -2.91 -1.06 -22.73
N THR A 72 -1.63 -0.70 -22.67
CA THR A 72 -1.19 0.67 -22.93
C THR A 72 -1.18 0.94 -24.44
N GLY A 73 -1.69 2.10 -24.86
CA GLY A 73 -1.64 2.55 -26.26
C GLY A 73 -0.25 3.01 -26.71
N SER A 74 0.71 3.07 -25.79
CA SER A 74 2.07 3.53 -26.05
C SER A 74 3.08 2.60 -25.40
N ARG A 75 4.12 2.25 -26.14
CA ARG A 75 5.31 1.57 -25.60
C ARG A 75 6.28 2.66 -25.11
N PRO A 76 6.73 2.65 -23.85
CA PRO A 76 7.75 3.59 -23.40
C PRO A 76 9.00 3.40 -24.25
N TRP A 77 9.52 4.51 -24.80
CA TRP A 77 10.77 4.53 -25.54
C TRP A 77 11.89 4.90 -24.57
N HIS A 78 12.85 4.01 -24.41
CA HIS A 78 14.13 4.34 -23.78
C HIS A 78 15.13 4.54 -24.91
N GLU A 79 15.88 5.64 -24.87
CA GLU A 79 17.05 5.78 -25.74
C GLU A 79 18.01 4.64 -25.40
N GLU A 80 18.31 3.81 -26.40
CA GLU A 80 19.31 2.78 -26.25
C GLU A 80 20.67 3.49 -26.19
N THR A 81 21.24 3.62 -24.99
CA THR A 81 22.66 3.97 -24.88
C THR A 81 23.42 2.86 -25.57
N ALA A 82 23.88 3.12 -26.79
CA ALA A 82 24.55 2.13 -27.62
C ALA A 82 25.72 1.50 -26.86
N GLY A 83 25.52 0.25 -26.40
CA GLY A 83 26.64 -0.65 -26.11
C GLY A 83 27.39 -0.93 -27.41
N PRO A 84 28.70 -1.23 -27.35
CA PRO A 84 29.51 -1.35 -28.55
C PRO A 84 28.96 -2.46 -29.46
N ALA A 85 28.91 -2.15 -30.76
CA ALA A 85 28.42 -3.06 -31.79
C ALA A 85 29.14 -4.41 -31.71
N LYS A 86 28.37 -5.49 -31.52
CA LYS A 86 28.85 -6.86 -31.65
C LYS A 86 29.03 -7.12 -33.15
N GLY A 87 30.28 -7.33 -33.57
CA GLY A 87 30.63 -7.65 -34.95
C GLY A 87 29.97 -8.94 -35.43
N ASP A 88 29.63 -8.94 -36.71
CA ASP A 88 29.09 -10.07 -37.47
C ASP A 88 30.14 -11.19 -37.61
N ASP A 89 29.72 -12.43 -37.38
CA ASP A 89 30.24 -13.67 -37.98
C ASP A 89 29.03 -14.50 -38.46
#